data_AF-A0A9R0NWX0-F1
#
_entry.id   AF-A0A9R0NWX0-F1
#
_cell.length_a   1.000
_cell.length_b   1.000
_cell.length_c   1.000
_cell.angle_alpha   90.00
_cell.angle_beta   90.00
_cell.angle_gamma   90.00
#
_symmetry.space_group_name_H-M   'P 1'
#
loop_
_entity.id
_entity.type
_entity.pdbx_description
1 polymer ?
#
loop_
_entity_poly.entity_id
_entity_poly.type
_entity_poly.pdbx_seq_one_letter_code
_entity_poly.pdbx_strand_id
1 'polypeptide(L)' 'MTVTHATFTLERTYHAAPARVFGAWADPAAKARWFGGETHELDFRTGGDWLDKLGEELK' A
#
# COMPACT_ATOMS: atom_id res chain seq x y z
N MET A 1 10.71 -19.33 21.98
CA MET A 1 10.60 -18.68 20.65
C MET A 1 11.13 -17.26 20.79
N THR A 2 11.91 -16.77 19.81
CA THR A 2 12.50 -15.42 19.84
C THR A 2 12.11 -14.67 18.58
N VAL A 3 11.80 -13.38 18.71
CA VAL A 3 11.40 -12.51 17.59
C VAL A 3 12.54 -11.56 17.28
N THR A 4 12.93 -11.49 16.01
CA THR A 4 13.92 -10.51 15.53
C THR A 4 13.18 -9.27 15.04
N HIS A 5 13.46 -8.13 15.68
CA HIS A 5 12.91 -6.83 15.28
C HIS A 5 13.99 -6.03 14.55
N ALA A 6 13.62 -5.38 13.46
CA ALA A 6 14.50 -4.49 12.71
C ALA A 6 13.71 -3.29 12.21
N THR A 7 14.41 -2.16 12.03
CA THR A 7 13.85 -0.93 11.47
C THR A 7 14.82 -0.41 10.43
N PHE A 8 14.28 0.01 9.29
CA PHE A 8 15.05 0.64 8.23
C PHE A 8 14.21 1.74 7.56
N THR A 9 14.89 2.64 6.85
CA THR A 9 14.27 3.80 6.22
C THR A 9 14.66 3.82 4.73
N LEU A 10 13.69 4.09 3.86
CA LEU A 10 13.95 4.43 2.46
C LEU A 10 13.55 5.87 2.21
N GLU A 11 14.47 6.63 1.62
CA GLU A 11 14.23 8.01 1.21
C GLU A 11 14.30 8.09 -0.31
N ARG A 12 13.29 8.73 -0.91
CA ARG A 12 13.24 8.97 -2.35
C ARG A 12 12.59 10.31 -2.65
N THR A 13 13.27 11.13 -3.43
CA THR A 13 12.73 12.40 -3.94
C THR A 13 11.99 12.16 -5.26
N TYR A 14 10.80 12.73 -5.39
CA TYR A 14 10.01 12.71 -6.61
C TYR A 14 9.87 14.13 -7.17
N HIS A 15 10.13 14.30 -8.47
CA HIS A 15 9.81 15.54 -9.19
C HIS A 15 8.30 15.62 -9.51
N ALA A 16 7.48 15.54 -8.48
CA ALA A 16 6.03 15.55 -8.57
C ALA A 16 5.43 16.27 -7.35
N ALA A 17 4.26 16.90 -7.53
CA ALA A 17 3.55 17.52 -6.43
C ALA A 17 3.16 16.45 -5.37
N PRO A 18 3.17 16.79 -4.07
CA PRO A 18 2.79 15.85 -3.00
C PRO A 18 1.43 15.20 -3.21
N ALA A 19 0.43 15.95 -3.71
CA ALA A 19 -0.90 15.43 -4.02
C ALA A 19 -0.87 14.30 -5.06
N ARG A 20 0.01 14.38 -6.06
CA ARG A 20 0.17 13.33 -7.08
C ARG A 20 0.84 12.10 -6.48
N VAL A 21 1.86 12.29 -5.66
CA VAL A 21 2.55 11.19 -4.98
C VAL A 21 1.57 10.47 -4.07
N PHE A 22 0.83 11.20 -3.23
CA PHE A 22 -0.20 10.64 -2.36
C PHE A 22 -1.31 9.92 -3.16
N GLY A 23 -1.77 10.50 -4.26
CA GLY A 23 -2.75 9.88 -5.15
C GLY A 23 -2.29 8.53 -5.71
N ALA A 24 -0.98 8.33 -5.96
CA ALA A 24 -0.46 7.04 -6.40
C ALA A 24 -0.59 5.92 -5.34
N TRP A 25 -0.79 6.27 -4.07
CA TRP A 25 -1.06 5.34 -2.97
C TRP A 25 -2.55 5.21 -2.65
N ALA A 26 -3.30 6.30 -2.79
CA ALA A 26 -4.71 6.40 -2.40
C ALA A 26 -5.68 5.88 -3.46
N ASP A 27 -5.36 6.06 -4.75
CA ASP A 27 -6.20 5.58 -5.85
C ASP A 27 -5.93 4.09 -6.11
N PRO A 28 -6.94 3.20 -5.98
CA PRO A 28 -6.79 1.78 -6.26
C PRO A 28 -6.24 1.51 -7.66
N ALA A 29 -6.68 2.27 -8.67
CA ALA A 29 -6.25 2.08 -10.05
C ALA A 29 -4.79 2.50 -10.27
N ALA A 30 -4.35 3.60 -9.65
CA ALA A 30 -2.95 4.00 -9.68
C ALA A 30 -2.06 2.99 -8.95
N LYS A 31 -2.45 2.57 -7.74
CA LYS A 31 -1.70 1.61 -6.91
C LYS A 31 -1.48 0.27 -7.62
N ALA A 32 -2.52 -0.25 -8.29
CA ALA A 32 -2.45 -1.47 -9.09
C ALA A 32 -1.35 -1.46 -10.14
N ARG A 33 -1.14 -0.33 -10.80
CA ARG A 33 -0.22 -0.21 -11.94
C ARG A 33 1.25 -0.29 -11.54
N TRP A 34 1.61 0.18 -10.35
CA TRP A 34 3.03 0.30 -9.95
C TRP A 34 3.43 -0.64 -8.81
N PHE A 35 2.50 -1.03 -7.92
CA PHE A 35 2.80 -1.94 -6.82
C PHE A 35 2.83 -3.41 -7.29
N GLY A 36 2.11 -3.73 -8.37
CA GLY A 36 2.03 -5.08 -8.92
C GLY A 36 0.98 -5.93 -8.20
N GLY A 37 0.10 -6.55 -8.99
CA GLY A 37 -1.03 -7.35 -8.49
C GLY A 37 -2.35 -6.80 -9.00
N GLU A 38 -3.18 -7.65 -9.59
CA GLU A 38 -4.59 -7.35 -9.89
C GLU A 38 -5.26 -6.86 -8.60
N THR A 39 -5.45 -5.55 -8.46
CA THR A 39 -5.89 -4.96 -7.20
C THR A 39 -7.39 -5.17 -7.04
N HIS A 40 -7.76 -6.04 -6.11
CA HIS A 40 -9.10 -6.08 -5.55
C HIS A 40 -9.18 -5.09 -4.38
N GLU A 41 -10.40 -4.79 -3.94
CA GLU A 41 -10.85 -3.59 -3.22
C GLU A 41 -9.84 -2.95 -2.23
N LEU A 42 -9.70 -1.63 -2.34
CA LEU A 42 -8.94 -0.79 -1.42
C LEU A 42 -9.90 0.21 -0.77
N ASP A 43 -10.15 0.03 0.53
CA ASP A 43 -10.88 0.99 1.35
C ASP A 43 -9.88 1.95 2.00
N PHE A 44 -9.48 2.99 1.26
CA PHE A 44 -8.43 3.92 1.67
C PHE A 44 -8.92 4.91 2.75
N ARG A 45 -9.12 4.41 3.96
CA ARG A 45 -9.47 5.17 5.17
C ARG A 45 -8.84 4.53 6.40
N THR A 46 -8.83 5.25 7.52
CA THR A 46 -8.43 4.68 8.81
C THR A 46 -9.32 3.50 9.17
N GLY A 47 -8.71 2.34 9.44
CA GLY A 47 -9.43 1.09 9.72
C GLY A 47 -10.21 0.51 8.54
N GLY A 48 -9.86 0.89 7.30
CA GLY A 48 -10.35 0.24 6.10
C GLY A 48 -9.51 -0.99 5.75
N ASP A 49 -10.14 -1.97 5.10
CA ASP A 49 -9.50 -3.21 4.71
C ASP A 49 -8.85 -3.11 3.32
N TRP A 50 -7.92 -4.03 3.06
CA TRP A 50 -7.33 -4.21 1.74
C TRP A 50 -7.18 -5.70 1.47
N LEU A 51 -7.85 -6.19 0.42
CA LEU A 51 -7.85 -7.60 0.04
C LEU A 51 -6.87 -7.85 -1.11
N ASP A 52 -5.99 -8.82 -0.92
CA ASP A 52 -5.26 -9.46 -2.00
C ASP A 52 -5.89 -10.82 -2.35
N LYS A 53 -5.42 -11.49 -3.42
CA LYS A 53 -5.98 -12.79 -3.86
C LYS A 53 -5.80 -13.93 -2.84
N LEU A 54 -5.12 -13.72 -1.70
CA LEU A 54 -4.93 -14.80 -0.72
C LEU A 54 -6.08 -14.96 0.25
N GLY A 55 -7.07 -14.05 0.28
CA GLY A 55 -8.42 -14.33 0.79
C GLY A 55 -8.51 -15.03 2.14
N GLU A 56 -7.50 -14.92 2.99
CA GLU A 56 -7.59 -15.28 4.40
C GLU A 56 -7.81 -13.98 5.13
N GLU A 57 -9.07 -13.80 5.53
CA GLU A 57 -9.52 -12.80 6.48
C GLU A 57 -8.71 -12.99 7.78
N LEU A 58 -7.53 -12.38 7.84
CA LEU A 58 -6.76 -12.31 9.08
C LEU A 58 -7.42 -11.26 9.98
N LYS A 59 -8.39 -11.72 10.76
CA LYS A 59 -8.76 -11.09 12.04
C LYS A 59 -7.61 -11.20 13.04
#